data_AF-A0A955JNS9-F1
#
_entry.id   AF-A0A955JNS9-F1
#
_cell.length_a   1.000
_cell.length_b   1.000
_cell.length_c   1.000
_cell.angle_alpha   90.00
_cell.angle_beta   90.00
_cell.angle_gamma   90.00
#
_symmetry.space_group_name_H-M   'P 1'
#
loop_
_entity.id
_entity.type
_entity.pdbx_description
1 polymer ?
#
loop_
_entity_poly.entity_id
_entity_poly.type
_entity_poly.pdbx_seq_one_letter_code
_entity_poly.pdbx_strand_id
1 'polypeptide(L)'
;PSHRGVIVNGSAPTVEARQHDPNRMLAAYDHANTTLRTIERLSHGGFADIEQMHAWNVEFAEQSTQRERYEATTDAIQKAITFMKASGVTPDNLRAIHEAEVFTSHEGLIKDYELALARTVGTEQYATSAHMLWIGERTRDLDEFHVNYFAHIANPVASKVGPTASGDDVVGLCERLNPDKIPGRLTLITRMGKDAVGDVLPGLIHAVRDAGHDVVWVCDPMHGNTVSHASGRKTRMFDAVSEELMSTFQIHRSHDSRLDGVSLELTGQNVTECIGGSGRNSVSSLEERYDTTCDPRLNADQSLELAFLMADELAKDARK
;
A
#
# COMPACT_ATOMS: atom_id res chain seq x y z
N PRO A 1 27.69 7.33 -6.60
CA PRO A 1 26.51 7.50 -5.71
C PRO A 1 25.34 6.59 -6.13
N SER A 2 24.60 6.01 -5.18
CA SER A 2 23.40 5.23 -5.47
C SER A 2 22.26 6.11 -6.00
N HIS A 3 21.30 5.52 -6.71
CA HIS A 3 20.06 6.21 -7.09
C HIS A 3 19.19 6.35 -5.85
N ARG A 4 18.63 7.53 -5.61
CA ARG A 4 17.83 7.85 -4.42
C ARG A 4 16.44 8.37 -4.79
N GLY A 5 15.94 7.96 -5.95
CA GLY A 5 14.70 8.47 -6.53
C GLY A 5 14.91 9.74 -7.34
N VAL A 6 14.01 9.96 -8.30
CA VAL A 6 14.10 11.06 -9.29
C VAL A 6 14.05 12.46 -8.66
N ILE A 7 13.51 12.57 -7.45
CA ILE A 7 13.51 13.80 -6.63
C ILE A 7 14.92 14.17 -6.11
N VAL A 8 15.86 13.22 -6.07
CA VAL A 8 17.24 13.47 -5.63
C VAL A 8 18.22 13.44 -6.80
N ASN A 9 18.19 12.38 -7.62
CA ASN A 9 19.12 12.21 -8.74
C ASN A 9 18.53 11.34 -9.86
N GLY A 10 19.20 11.29 -11.01
CA GLY A 10 18.79 10.50 -12.17
C GLY A 10 19.03 8.99 -12.00
N SER A 11 18.25 8.18 -12.73
CA SER A 11 18.35 6.71 -12.70
C SER A 11 19.56 6.16 -13.45
N ALA A 12 20.04 6.87 -14.49
CA ALA A 12 21.15 6.43 -15.32
C ALA A 12 22.42 6.14 -14.49
N PRO A 13 23.18 5.07 -14.81
CA PRO A 13 24.36 4.66 -14.04
C PRO A 13 25.61 5.47 -14.43
N THR A 14 25.50 6.81 -14.48
CA THR A 14 26.63 7.71 -14.77
C THR A 14 26.90 8.63 -13.59
N VAL A 15 28.12 9.15 -13.48
CA VAL A 15 28.50 10.03 -12.36
C VAL A 15 27.65 11.30 -12.39
N GLU A 16 27.44 11.86 -13.57
CA GLU A 16 26.69 13.09 -13.83
C GLU A 16 25.22 12.92 -13.43
N ALA A 17 24.58 11.83 -13.88
CA ALA A 17 23.19 11.56 -13.55
C ALA A 17 22.98 11.32 -12.05
N ARG A 18 23.99 10.80 -11.35
CA ARG A 18 23.91 10.46 -9.92
C ARG A 18 24.23 11.62 -8.98
N GLN A 19 24.59 12.79 -9.50
CA GLN A 19 24.72 14.00 -8.69
C GLN A 19 23.36 14.40 -8.10
N HIS A 20 23.36 14.81 -6.83
CA HIS A 20 22.15 15.30 -6.17
C HIS A 20 21.86 16.72 -6.69
N ASP A 21 20.64 16.94 -7.17
CA ASP A 21 20.22 18.23 -7.72
C ASP A 21 18.96 18.72 -6.98
N PRO A 22 19.04 19.80 -6.18
CA PRO A 22 17.90 20.29 -5.40
C PRO A 22 16.74 20.81 -6.29
N ASN A 23 16.98 21.18 -7.55
CA ASN A 23 15.91 21.61 -8.45
C ASN A 23 14.93 20.49 -8.77
N ARG A 24 15.33 19.23 -8.56
CA ARG A 24 14.45 18.07 -8.73
C ARG A 24 13.29 18.04 -7.74
N MET A 25 13.38 18.73 -6.61
CA MET A 25 12.25 18.92 -5.70
C MET A 25 11.13 19.75 -6.32
N LEU A 26 11.47 20.77 -7.12
CA LEU A 26 10.48 21.57 -7.86
C LEU A 26 9.80 20.73 -8.93
N ALA A 27 10.58 19.96 -9.70
CA ALA A 27 10.04 19.04 -10.69
C ALA A 27 9.12 17.98 -10.05
N ALA A 28 9.52 17.42 -8.90
CA ALA A 28 8.69 16.46 -8.16
C ALA A 28 7.37 17.08 -7.70
N TYR A 29 7.37 18.32 -7.21
CA TYR A 29 6.16 19.07 -6.88
C TYR A 29 5.22 19.25 -8.08
N ASP A 30 5.75 19.69 -9.23
CA ASP A 30 4.94 19.89 -10.44
C ASP A 30 4.33 18.59 -10.97
N HIS A 31 5.10 17.50 -10.93
CA HIS A 31 4.60 16.16 -11.26
C HIS A 31 3.53 15.68 -10.28
N ALA A 32 3.73 15.84 -8.97
CA ALA A 32 2.76 15.46 -7.95
C ALA A 32 1.43 16.21 -8.12
N ASN A 33 1.48 17.53 -8.33
CA ASN A 33 0.29 18.36 -8.56
C ASN A 33 -0.45 17.96 -9.84
N THR A 34 0.26 17.67 -10.93
CA THR A 34 -0.36 17.21 -12.19
C THR A 34 -1.02 15.84 -12.04
N THR A 35 -0.34 14.92 -11.36
CA THR A 35 -0.86 13.57 -11.07
C THR A 35 -2.11 13.64 -10.18
N LEU A 36 -2.07 14.41 -9.09
CA LEU A 36 -3.22 14.54 -8.17
C LEU A 36 -4.45 15.07 -8.90
N ARG A 37 -4.31 16.15 -9.68
CA ARG A 37 -5.42 16.69 -10.49
C ARG A 37 -5.97 15.68 -11.50
N THR A 38 -5.09 14.81 -12.03
CA THR A 38 -5.51 13.75 -12.94
C THR A 38 -6.31 12.68 -12.21
N ILE A 39 -5.85 12.27 -11.02
CA ILE A 39 -6.57 11.33 -10.14
C ILE A 39 -7.94 11.90 -9.79
N GLU A 40 -8.02 13.14 -9.27
CA GLU A 40 -9.28 13.81 -8.93
C GLU A 40 -10.25 13.83 -10.12
N ARG A 41 -9.76 14.18 -11.32
CA ARG A 41 -10.59 14.19 -12.53
C ARG A 41 -11.10 12.82 -12.91
N LEU A 42 -10.29 11.76 -12.75
CA LEU A 42 -10.72 10.38 -13.07
C LEU A 42 -11.71 9.87 -12.01
N SER A 43 -11.39 10.07 -10.74
CA SER A 43 -12.19 9.65 -9.58
C SER A 43 -13.59 10.26 -9.56
N HIS A 44 -13.74 11.53 -9.95
CA HIS A 44 -15.04 12.21 -10.01
C HIS A 44 -15.67 12.22 -11.41
N GLY A 45 -14.93 11.79 -12.44
CA GLY A 45 -15.32 11.90 -13.85
C GLY A 45 -16.04 10.67 -14.42
N GLY A 46 -16.48 9.74 -13.57
CA GLY A 46 -17.15 8.50 -13.96
C GLY A 46 -16.21 7.36 -14.38
N PHE A 47 -14.88 7.55 -14.36
CA PHE A 47 -13.94 6.43 -14.54
C PHE A 47 -14.00 5.44 -13.36
N ALA A 48 -14.41 5.93 -12.19
CA ALA A 48 -14.56 5.14 -10.97
C ALA A 48 -15.97 4.55 -10.78
N ASP A 49 -16.81 4.53 -11.82
CA ASP A 49 -18.13 3.91 -11.77
C ASP A 49 -18.04 2.41 -11.47
N ILE A 50 -18.87 1.94 -10.53
CA ILE A 50 -18.82 0.55 -10.04
C ILE A 50 -19.14 -0.48 -11.13
N GLU A 51 -19.97 -0.15 -12.11
CA GLU A 51 -20.32 -1.05 -13.21
C GLU A 51 -19.15 -1.19 -14.18
N GLN A 52 -18.50 -0.07 -14.48
CA GLN A 52 -17.30 -0.04 -15.31
C GLN A 52 -16.15 -0.82 -14.64
N MET A 53 -15.93 -0.61 -13.33
CA MET A 53 -14.94 -1.39 -12.57
C MET A 53 -15.29 -2.88 -12.55
N HIS A 54 -16.57 -3.21 -12.38
CA HIS A 54 -17.01 -4.60 -12.37
C HIS A 54 -16.82 -5.29 -13.72
N ALA A 55 -17.07 -4.59 -14.83
CA ALA A 55 -16.83 -5.11 -16.17
C ALA A 55 -15.35 -5.48 -16.39
N TRP A 56 -14.40 -4.67 -15.90
CA TRP A 56 -12.97 -5.01 -15.94
C TRP A 56 -12.64 -6.26 -15.12
N ASN A 57 -13.28 -6.43 -13.96
CA ASN A 57 -13.08 -7.62 -13.12
C ASN A 57 -13.62 -8.89 -13.79
N VAL A 58 -14.75 -8.80 -14.50
CA VAL A 58 -15.31 -9.92 -15.28
C VAL A 58 -14.37 -10.30 -16.41
N GLU A 59 -13.88 -9.33 -17.18
CA GLU A 59 -12.92 -9.59 -18.28
C GLU A 59 -11.66 -10.30 -17.77
N PHE A 60 -11.10 -9.85 -16.64
CA PHE A 60 -9.97 -10.51 -16.00
C PHE A 60 -10.31 -11.96 -15.59
N ALA A 61 -11.46 -12.17 -14.95
CA ALA A 61 -11.88 -13.50 -14.50
C ALA A 61 -12.04 -14.48 -15.69
N GLU A 62 -12.57 -14.02 -16.82
CA GLU A 62 -12.75 -14.82 -18.03
C GLU A 62 -11.42 -15.25 -18.68
N GLN A 63 -10.39 -14.39 -18.59
CA GLN A 63 -9.05 -14.64 -19.14
C GLN A 63 -8.16 -15.45 -18.18
N SER A 64 -8.55 -15.59 -16.92
CA SER A 64 -7.75 -16.26 -15.90
C SER A 64 -7.81 -17.79 -16.01
N THR A 65 -6.68 -18.44 -15.68
CA THR A 65 -6.64 -19.90 -15.50
C THR A 65 -7.38 -20.38 -14.24
N GLN A 66 -7.73 -19.47 -13.33
CA GLN A 66 -8.52 -19.73 -12.13
C GLN A 66 -9.97 -19.24 -12.25
N ARG A 67 -10.50 -19.16 -13.48
CA ARG A 67 -11.82 -18.65 -13.81
C ARG A 67 -12.94 -19.09 -12.86
N GLU A 68 -13.09 -20.40 -12.62
CA GLU A 68 -14.15 -20.95 -11.75
C GLU A 68 -14.14 -20.34 -10.34
N ARG A 69 -12.96 -20.04 -9.80
CA ARG A 69 -12.81 -19.43 -8.47
C ARG A 69 -13.30 -17.99 -8.46
N TYR A 70 -12.94 -17.20 -9.48
CA TYR A 70 -13.26 -15.78 -9.54
C TYR A 70 -14.70 -15.53 -10.00
N GLU A 71 -15.25 -16.41 -10.83
CA GLU A 71 -16.63 -16.36 -11.32
C GLU A 71 -17.66 -16.27 -10.18
N ALA A 72 -17.49 -17.04 -9.11
CA ALA A 72 -18.41 -16.99 -7.97
C ALA A 72 -18.46 -15.61 -7.31
N THR A 73 -17.29 -14.96 -7.15
CA THR A 73 -17.17 -13.64 -6.56
C THR A 73 -17.68 -12.55 -7.51
N THR A 74 -17.36 -12.64 -8.81
CA THR A 74 -17.88 -11.70 -9.80
C THR A 74 -19.40 -11.80 -9.92
N ASP A 75 -19.98 -13.00 -9.95
CA ASP A 75 -21.43 -13.21 -9.99
C ASP A 75 -22.13 -12.64 -8.76
N ALA A 76 -21.53 -12.78 -7.57
CA ALA A 76 -22.07 -12.22 -6.34
C ALA A 76 -22.09 -10.68 -6.40
N ILE A 77 -21.01 -10.06 -6.89
CA ILE A 77 -20.94 -8.60 -7.08
C ILE A 77 -21.97 -8.15 -8.13
N GLN A 78 -22.08 -8.86 -9.26
CA GLN A 78 -23.05 -8.55 -10.31
C GLN A 78 -24.49 -8.59 -9.79
N LYS A 79 -24.82 -9.59 -8.96
CA LYS A 79 -26.14 -9.70 -8.32
C LYS A 79 -26.39 -8.53 -7.37
N ALA A 80 -25.40 -8.12 -6.58
CA ALA A 80 -25.51 -6.98 -5.68
C ALA A 80 -25.74 -5.66 -6.45
N ILE A 81 -24.98 -5.42 -7.52
CA ILE A 81 -25.17 -4.25 -8.39
C ILE A 81 -26.57 -4.24 -9.01
N THR A 82 -27.02 -5.38 -9.54
CA THR A 82 -28.38 -5.52 -10.10
C THR A 82 -29.47 -5.29 -9.05
N PHE A 83 -29.27 -5.77 -7.82
CA PHE A 83 -30.20 -5.55 -6.72
C PHE A 83 -30.27 -4.08 -6.29
N MET A 84 -29.14 -3.38 -6.22
CA MET A 84 -29.09 -1.94 -5.94
C MET A 84 -29.92 -1.17 -6.98
N LYS A 85 -29.72 -1.47 -8.28
CA LYS A 85 -30.50 -0.88 -9.38
C LYS A 85 -31.99 -1.16 -9.25
N ALA A 86 -32.37 -2.42 -9.00
CA ALA A 86 -33.77 -2.83 -8.86
C ALA A 86 -34.44 -2.16 -7.64
N SER A 87 -33.67 -1.85 -6.60
CA SER A 87 -34.11 -1.11 -5.41
C SER A 87 -34.17 0.40 -5.63
N GLY A 88 -33.90 0.86 -6.86
CA GLY A 88 -33.93 2.27 -7.24
C GLY A 88 -32.68 3.03 -6.84
N VAL A 89 -31.58 2.37 -6.43
CA VAL A 89 -30.29 3.04 -6.23
C VAL A 89 -29.63 3.17 -7.59
N THR A 90 -29.48 4.41 -8.06
CA THR A 90 -28.92 4.71 -9.37
C THR A 90 -27.76 5.69 -9.24
N PRO A 91 -26.84 5.66 -10.21
CA PRO A 91 -26.14 6.85 -10.69
C PRO A 91 -26.61 8.24 -10.21
N ASP A 92 -27.85 8.58 -10.54
CA ASP A 92 -28.38 9.94 -10.38
C ASP A 92 -28.75 10.27 -8.93
N ASN A 93 -28.90 9.26 -8.06
CA ASN A 93 -29.35 9.45 -6.69
C ASN A 93 -28.35 9.02 -5.61
N LEU A 94 -27.27 8.31 -5.98
CA LEU A 94 -26.19 7.98 -5.07
C LEU A 94 -24.82 8.17 -5.72
N ARG A 95 -24.19 9.32 -5.47
CA ARG A 95 -22.85 9.65 -5.99
C ARG A 95 -21.77 8.63 -5.63
N ALA A 96 -21.88 7.97 -4.48
CA ALA A 96 -20.93 6.96 -4.03
C ALA A 96 -20.84 5.72 -4.92
N ILE A 97 -21.75 5.54 -5.89
CA ILE A 97 -21.71 4.47 -6.90
C ILE A 97 -20.86 4.88 -8.12
N HIS A 98 -20.73 6.19 -8.36
CA HIS A 98 -20.09 6.80 -9.53
C HIS A 98 -18.70 7.34 -9.28
N GLU A 99 -18.44 7.73 -8.04
CA GLU A 99 -17.24 8.41 -7.64
C GLU A 99 -16.52 7.59 -6.57
N ALA A 100 -15.19 7.59 -6.62
CA ALA A 100 -14.35 7.00 -5.58
C ALA A 100 -13.50 8.08 -4.93
N GLU A 101 -13.46 8.10 -3.60
CA GLU A 101 -12.51 8.93 -2.86
C GLU A 101 -11.14 8.27 -2.92
N VAL A 102 -10.17 8.93 -3.56
CA VAL A 102 -8.79 8.46 -3.67
C VAL A 102 -7.88 9.43 -2.94
N PHE A 103 -7.26 8.94 -1.88
CA PHE A 103 -6.27 9.69 -1.10
C PHE A 103 -4.85 9.37 -1.58
N THR A 104 -3.94 10.30 -1.36
CA THR A 104 -2.52 10.16 -1.72
C THR A 104 -1.66 9.94 -0.49
N SER A 105 -0.60 9.14 -0.67
CA SER A 105 0.43 8.95 0.34
C SER A 105 1.81 8.74 -0.29
N HIS A 106 2.85 9.07 0.47
CA HIS A 106 4.25 8.74 0.16
C HIS A 106 5.09 8.63 1.45
N GLU A 107 6.30 8.08 1.33
CA GLU A 107 7.28 8.08 2.43
C GLU A 107 7.78 9.51 2.64
N GLY A 108 7.53 10.10 3.80
CA GLY A 108 7.96 11.47 4.12
C GLY A 108 9.46 11.58 4.39
N LEU A 109 10.28 11.24 3.39
CA LEU A 109 11.71 10.96 3.53
C LEU A 109 12.58 12.21 3.41
N ILE A 110 12.31 13.06 2.41
CA ILE A 110 13.17 14.19 2.04
C ILE A 110 12.81 15.40 2.89
N LYS A 111 13.61 15.66 3.93
CA LYS A 111 13.36 16.71 4.93
C LYS A 111 13.02 18.07 4.32
N ASP A 112 13.82 18.52 3.35
CA ASP A 112 13.66 19.82 2.71
C ASP A 112 12.34 19.93 1.93
N TYR A 113 11.88 18.83 1.34
CA TYR A 113 10.63 18.76 0.59
C TYR A 113 9.42 18.79 1.53
N GLU A 114 9.43 17.96 2.57
CA GLU A 114 8.30 17.87 3.51
C GLU A 114 8.15 19.16 4.33
N LEU A 115 9.25 19.73 4.83
CA LEU A 115 9.22 20.99 5.56
C LEU A 115 8.72 22.15 4.69
N ALA A 116 9.13 22.21 3.41
CA ALA A 116 8.68 23.25 2.49
C ALA A 116 7.18 23.17 2.16
N LEU A 117 6.58 21.99 2.32
CA LEU A 117 5.15 21.74 2.08
C LEU A 117 4.32 21.64 3.37
N ALA A 118 4.90 21.95 4.53
CA ALA A 118 4.12 22.09 5.75
C ALA A 118 3.30 23.39 5.73
N ARG A 119 2.03 23.33 6.13
CA ARG A 119 1.13 24.50 6.21
C ARG A 119 0.39 24.49 7.54
N THR A 120 0.18 25.67 8.09
CA THR A 120 -0.69 25.86 9.25
C THR A 120 -2.13 26.01 8.79
N VAL A 121 -3.01 25.12 9.24
CA VAL A 121 -4.46 25.18 8.99
C VAL A 121 -5.15 25.30 10.33
N GLY A 122 -5.73 26.48 10.59
CA GLY A 122 -6.23 26.81 11.93
C GLY A 122 -5.09 26.88 12.94
N THR A 123 -5.10 25.99 13.94
CA THR A 123 -4.05 25.87 14.97
C THR A 123 -3.08 24.72 14.74
N GLU A 124 -3.31 23.90 13.72
CA GLU A 124 -2.56 22.66 13.47
C GLU A 124 -1.59 22.82 12.30
N GLN A 125 -0.48 22.09 12.33
CA GLN A 125 0.40 21.94 11.18
C GLN A 125 -0.02 20.70 10.39
N TYR A 126 -0.12 20.82 9.08
CA TYR A 126 -0.30 19.69 8.16
C TYR A 126 0.88 19.64 7.21
N ALA A 127 1.40 18.45 6.95
CA ALA A 127 2.20 18.22 5.75
C ALA A 127 1.23 18.16 4.56
N THR A 128 1.22 19.18 3.71
CA THR A 128 0.30 19.25 2.56
C THR A 128 0.93 18.68 1.29
N SER A 129 1.95 17.83 1.44
CA SER A 129 2.57 17.07 0.35
C SER A 129 1.74 15.83 -0.02
N ALA A 130 0.99 15.27 0.92
CA ALA A 130 0.03 14.18 0.73
C ALA A 130 -1.02 14.16 1.86
N HIS A 131 -2.06 13.33 1.71
CA HIS A 131 -3.09 13.18 2.73
C HIS A 131 -2.58 12.40 3.94
N MET A 132 -1.88 11.30 3.67
CA MET A 132 -1.22 10.44 4.66
C MET A 132 0.26 10.35 4.33
N LEU A 133 1.13 10.33 5.34
CA LEU A 133 2.56 10.08 5.17
C LEU A 133 2.96 8.85 5.97
N TRP A 134 4.01 8.14 5.53
CA TRP A 134 4.62 7.08 6.33
C TRP A 134 6.11 7.30 6.59
N ILE A 135 6.58 6.72 7.69
CA ILE A 135 7.99 6.60 8.06
C ILE A 135 8.49 5.22 7.60
N GLY A 136 9.62 5.18 6.91
CA GLY A 136 10.23 3.95 6.44
C GLY A 136 10.93 3.16 7.55
N GLU A 137 11.18 1.87 7.32
CA GLU A 137 11.84 0.98 8.29
C GLU A 137 13.22 1.48 8.73
N ARG A 138 13.91 2.23 7.86
CA ARG A 138 15.29 2.71 8.09
C ARG A 138 15.35 4.13 8.66
N THR A 139 14.21 4.73 8.93
CA THR A 139 14.08 6.14 9.37
C THR A 139 13.11 6.28 10.54
N ARG A 140 12.79 5.18 11.22
CA ARG A 140 11.82 5.13 12.33
C ARG A 140 12.41 5.20 13.74
N ASP A 141 13.66 5.64 13.86
CA ASP A 141 14.27 5.85 15.17
C ASP A 141 13.54 6.96 15.93
N LEU A 142 13.18 6.68 17.19
CA LEU A 142 12.24 7.50 17.98
C LEU A 142 12.72 8.94 18.21
N ASP A 143 14.04 9.13 18.31
CA ASP A 143 14.65 10.43 18.59
C ASP A 143 15.14 11.15 17.31
N GLU A 144 14.91 10.57 16.12
CA GLU A 144 15.33 11.16 14.86
C GLU A 144 14.29 12.10 14.25
N PHE A 145 14.70 12.80 13.18
CA PHE A 145 13.90 13.81 12.51
C PHE A 145 12.52 13.32 12.09
N HIS A 146 12.42 12.14 11.49
CA HIS A 146 11.17 11.67 10.87
C HIS A 146 10.08 11.43 11.90
N VAL A 147 10.39 10.71 12.98
CA VAL A 147 9.43 10.48 14.09
C VAL A 147 9.04 11.82 14.74
N ASN A 148 10.02 12.68 15.01
CA ASN A 148 9.74 14.00 15.59
C ASN A 148 8.87 14.87 14.68
N TYR A 149 9.14 14.94 13.38
CA TYR A 149 8.35 15.71 12.43
C TYR A 149 6.91 15.17 12.35
N PHE A 150 6.75 13.86 12.25
CA PHE A 150 5.44 13.21 12.12
C PHE A 150 4.59 13.34 13.40
N ALA A 151 5.23 13.42 14.58
CA ALA A 151 4.54 13.72 15.83
C ALA A 151 3.92 15.13 15.88
N HIS A 152 4.39 16.06 15.05
CA HIS A 152 3.95 17.46 15.05
C HIS A 152 3.00 17.84 13.91
N ILE A 153 2.76 16.94 12.95
CA ILE A 153 1.77 17.17 11.87
C ILE A 153 0.44 16.52 12.24
N ALA A 154 -0.69 17.08 11.83
CA ALA A 154 -2.03 16.58 12.13
C ALA A 154 -2.55 15.52 11.13
N ASN A 155 -1.85 15.28 10.03
CA ASN A 155 -2.14 14.19 9.10
C ASN A 155 -2.26 12.82 9.79
N PRO A 156 -3.09 11.88 9.32
CA PRO A 156 -2.88 10.46 9.62
C PRO A 156 -1.47 10.04 9.23
N VAL A 157 -0.79 9.31 10.11
CA VAL A 157 0.60 8.90 9.93
C VAL A 157 0.75 7.40 9.99
N ALA A 158 1.74 6.88 9.27
CA ALA A 158 2.14 5.48 9.37
C ALA A 158 3.60 5.31 9.75
N SER A 159 3.93 4.13 10.26
CA SER A 159 5.30 3.66 10.38
C SER A 159 5.41 2.22 9.87
N LYS A 160 6.43 1.96 9.04
CA LYS A 160 6.79 0.59 8.64
C LYS A 160 7.37 -0.16 9.84
N VAL A 161 7.02 -1.42 9.98
CA VAL A 161 7.50 -2.30 11.06
C VAL A 161 8.00 -3.60 10.46
N GLY A 162 9.32 -3.80 10.51
CA GLY A 162 10.01 -4.99 10.02
C GLY A 162 10.09 -6.15 11.02
N PRO A 163 10.65 -7.30 10.58
CA PRO A 163 10.71 -8.53 11.37
C PRO A 163 11.65 -8.49 12.58
N THR A 164 12.45 -7.43 12.73
CA THR A 164 13.34 -7.24 13.87
C THR A 164 12.76 -6.32 14.94
N ALA A 165 11.55 -5.80 14.74
CA ALA A 165 10.90 -4.94 15.72
C ALA A 165 10.48 -5.72 16.96
N SER A 166 10.70 -5.12 18.12
CA SER A 166 10.22 -5.60 19.42
C SER A 166 8.90 -4.94 19.81
N GLY A 167 8.25 -5.48 20.85
CA GLY A 167 7.07 -4.87 21.46
C GLY A 167 7.35 -3.44 21.95
N ASP A 168 8.52 -3.22 22.57
CA ASP A 168 8.93 -1.91 23.06
C ASP A 168 9.11 -0.90 21.92
N ASP A 169 9.65 -1.32 20.77
CA ASP A 169 9.81 -0.46 19.60
C ASP A 169 8.45 0.05 19.08
N VAL A 170 7.45 -0.84 18.96
CA VAL A 170 6.14 -0.46 18.44
C VAL A 170 5.33 0.35 19.46
N VAL A 171 5.45 0.06 20.76
CA VAL A 171 4.83 0.85 21.82
C VAL A 171 5.44 2.26 21.85
N GLY A 172 6.77 2.38 21.75
CA GLY A 172 7.44 3.68 21.66
C GLY A 172 6.98 4.50 20.46
N LEU A 173 6.77 3.87 19.29
CA LEU A 173 6.17 4.54 18.13
C LEU A 173 4.74 5.02 18.42
N CYS A 174 3.92 4.21 19.09
CA CYS A 174 2.56 4.58 19.47
C CYS A 174 2.52 5.78 20.42
N GLU A 175 3.37 5.78 21.45
CA GLU A 175 3.48 6.88 22.41
C GLU A 175 3.97 8.18 21.76
N ARG A 176 4.84 8.10 20.75
CA ARG A 176 5.36 9.29 20.05
C ARG A 176 4.42 9.83 19.00
N LEU A 177 3.77 8.98 18.20
CA LEU A 177 3.01 9.39 17.02
C LEU A 177 1.51 9.54 17.29
N ASN A 178 1.01 8.92 18.36
CA ASN A 178 -0.38 9.01 18.80
C ASN A 178 -0.50 9.00 20.34
N PRO A 179 0.11 9.98 21.05
CA PRO A 179 0.10 10.03 22.50
C PRO A 179 -1.32 10.13 23.08
N ASP A 180 -2.22 10.82 22.37
CA ASP A 180 -3.61 11.04 22.78
C ASP A 180 -4.54 9.86 22.41
N LYS A 181 -3.99 8.79 21.82
CA LYS A 181 -4.72 7.55 21.48
C LYS A 181 -5.95 7.80 20.61
N ILE A 182 -5.82 8.71 19.63
CA ILE A 182 -6.87 9.04 18.67
C ILE A 182 -7.03 7.86 17.70
N PRO A 183 -8.21 7.22 17.60
CA PRO A 183 -8.43 6.13 16.65
C PRO A 183 -8.16 6.58 15.21
N GLY A 184 -7.48 5.74 14.42
CA GLY A 184 -7.17 6.04 13.01
C GLY A 184 -6.01 7.00 12.79
N ARG A 185 -5.43 7.59 13.85
CA ARG A 185 -4.30 8.52 13.76
C ARG A 185 -3.00 7.83 13.32
N LEU A 186 -2.72 6.65 13.87
CA LEU A 186 -1.50 5.90 13.60
C LEU A 186 -1.82 4.56 12.93
N THR A 187 -1.13 4.32 11.82
CA THR A 187 -1.14 3.04 11.11
C THR A 187 0.22 2.33 11.26
N LEU A 188 0.21 1.09 11.74
CA LEU A 188 1.41 0.24 11.74
C LEU A 188 1.40 -0.64 10.49
N ILE A 189 2.36 -0.40 9.59
CA ILE A 189 2.50 -1.14 8.33
C ILE A 189 3.54 -2.26 8.53
N THR A 190 3.06 -3.46 8.81
CA THR A 190 3.91 -4.64 9.05
C THR A 190 4.44 -5.23 7.75
N ARG A 191 5.74 -5.51 7.67
CA ARG A 191 6.42 -6.03 6.47
C ARG A 191 7.41 -7.14 6.82
N MET A 192 6.88 -8.20 7.40
CA MET A 192 7.65 -9.21 8.11
C MET A 192 8.38 -10.16 7.18
N GLY A 193 7.80 -10.47 6.02
CA GLY A 193 8.17 -11.61 5.19
C GLY A 193 7.43 -12.85 5.64
N LYS A 194 7.11 -13.73 4.68
CA LYS A 194 6.32 -14.95 4.93
C LYS A 194 6.91 -15.84 6.03
N ASP A 195 8.23 -15.87 6.13
CA ASP A 195 8.94 -16.78 7.04
C ASP A 195 9.00 -16.25 8.48
N ALA A 196 8.80 -14.95 8.70
CA ALA A 196 8.92 -14.31 10.02
C ALA A 196 7.58 -13.85 10.60
N VAL A 197 6.54 -13.68 9.77
CA VAL A 197 5.27 -13.10 10.19
C VAL A 197 4.61 -13.87 11.34
N GLY A 198 4.65 -15.22 11.29
CA GLY A 198 4.05 -16.07 12.32
C GLY A 198 4.73 -15.98 13.68
N ASP A 199 6.03 -15.69 13.70
CA ASP A 199 6.82 -15.64 14.94
C ASP A 199 6.79 -14.25 15.59
N VAL A 200 6.72 -13.19 14.78
CA VAL A 200 6.92 -11.81 15.26
C VAL A 200 5.59 -11.09 15.49
N LEU A 201 4.66 -11.15 14.54
CA LEU A 201 3.43 -10.35 14.56
C LEU A 201 2.57 -10.57 15.83
N PRO A 202 2.37 -11.80 16.34
CA PRO A 202 1.59 -12.01 17.56
C PRO A 202 2.10 -11.20 18.77
N GLY A 203 3.41 -11.13 18.95
CA GLY A 203 4.03 -10.39 20.05
C GLY A 203 3.78 -8.89 19.95
N LEU A 204 3.81 -8.34 18.73
CA LEU A 204 3.56 -6.91 18.49
C LEU A 204 2.09 -6.55 18.71
N ILE A 205 1.15 -7.39 18.26
CA ILE A 205 -0.29 -7.20 18.50
C ILE A 205 -0.56 -7.12 20.00
N HIS A 206 0.00 -8.07 20.77
CA HIS A 206 -0.16 -8.08 22.22
C HIS A 206 0.45 -6.84 22.89
N ALA A 207 1.66 -6.44 22.51
CA ALA A 207 2.32 -5.27 23.09
C ALA A 207 1.50 -3.98 22.88
N VAL A 208 1.02 -3.73 21.66
CA VAL A 208 0.21 -2.55 21.33
C VAL A 208 -1.14 -2.57 22.07
N ARG A 209 -1.80 -3.73 22.13
CA ARG A 209 -3.07 -3.90 22.84
C ARG A 209 -2.90 -3.70 24.35
N ASP A 210 -1.87 -4.27 24.95
CA ASP A 210 -1.62 -4.19 26.39
C ASP A 210 -1.22 -2.76 26.81
N ALA A 211 -0.55 -2.02 25.93
CA ALA A 211 -0.32 -0.57 26.07
C ALA A 211 -1.59 0.29 25.84
N GLY A 212 -2.68 -0.33 25.36
CA GLY A 212 -3.98 0.28 25.16
C GLY A 212 -3.99 1.31 24.04
N HIS A 213 -3.26 1.06 22.95
CA HIS A 213 -3.31 1.88 21.74
C HIS A 213 -4.22 1.25 20.68
N ASP A 214 -5.07 2.07 20.07
CA ASP A 214 -5.94 1.68 18.96
C ASP A 214 -5.33 2.13 17.63
N VAL A 215 -4.49 1.28 17.06
CA VAL A 215 -3.79 1.54 15.78
C VAL A 215 -4.49 0.84 14.63
N VAL A 216 -4.32 1.37 13.43
CA VAL A 216 -4.73 0.71 12.19
C VAL A 216 -3.64 -0.28 11.80
N TRP A 217 -3.99 -1.56 11.62
CA TRP A 217 -3.04 -2.56 11.17
C TRP A 217 -3.07 -2.71 9.66
N VAL A 218 -1.91 -2.56 9.02
CA VAL A 218 -1.75 -2.75 7.57
C VAL A 218 -0.66 -3.77 7.30
N CYS A 219 -0.90 -4.67 6.35
CA CYS A 219 0.10 -5.63 5.87
C CYS A 219 0.76 -5.08 4.59
N ASP A 220 2.09 -5.01 4.59
CA ASP A 220 2.93 -4.85 3.40
C ASP A 220 3.63 -6.19 3.13
N PRO A 221 2.97 -7.09 2.38
CA PRO A 221 3.53 -8.39 2.04
C PRO A 221 4.60 -8.32 0.95
N MET A 222 5.00 -7.12 0.53
CA MET A 222 5.88 -6.93 -0.62
C MET A 222 7.33 -6.84 -0.16
N HIS A 223 7.63 -5.86 0.69
CA HIS A 223 9.01 -5.52 0.99
C HIS A 223 9.71 -6.62 1.78
N GLY A 224 8.99 -7.39 2.62
CA GLY A 224 9.53 -8.52 3.40
C GLY A 224 10.00 -9.70 2.56
N ASN A 225 9.48 -9.83 1.33
CA ASN A 225 9.65 -10.99 0.46
C ASN A 225 10.54 -10.73 -0.77
N THR A 226 11.32 -9.65 -0.75
CA THR A 226 12.26 -9.35 -1.85
C THR A 226 13.46 -10.29 -1.82
N VAL A 227 13.73 -10.96 -2.94
CA VAL A 227 14.90 -11.82 -3.14
C VAL A 227 15.75 -11.35 -4.31
N SER A 228 17.05 -11.62 -4.27
CA SER A 228 17.96 -11.38 -5.39
C SER A 228 18.04 -12.61 -6.27
N HIS A 229 17.75 -12.45 -7.56
CA HIS A 229 17.90 -13.50 -8.55
C HIS A 229 19.36 -13.60 -9.05
N ALA A 230 19.73 -14.75 -9.64
CA ALA A 230 21.07 -15.01 -10.16
C ALA A 230 21.51 -14.02 -11.27
N SER A 231 20.57 -13.40 -11.98
CA SER A 231 20.84 -12.32 -12.95
C SER A 231 21.20 -10.98 -12.30
N GLY A 232 21.17 -10.88 -10.97
CA GLY A 232 21.40 -9.64 -10.22
C GLY A 232 20.15 -8.76 -10.05
N ARG A 233 19.04 -9.09 -10.72
CA ARG A 233 17.75 -8.41 -10.54
C ARG A 233 17.09 -8.81 -9.23
N LYS A 234 16.42 -7.86 -8.59
CA LYS A 234 15.51 -8.16 -7.47
C LYS A 234 14.19 -8.67 -8.02
N THR A 235 13.58 -9.62 -7.35
CA THR A 235 12.22 -10.09 -7.65
C THR A 235 11.49 -10.44 -6.35
N ARG A 236 10.19 -10.72 -6.45
CA ARG A 236 9.36 -11.25 -5.37
C ARG A 236 8.58 -12.43 -5.92
N MET A 237 8.43 -13.47 -5.12
CA MET A 237 7.58 -14.62 -5.46
C MET A 237 6.14 -14.27 -5.08
N PHE A 238 5.20 -14.34 -6.02
CA PHE A 238 3.79 -14.08 -5.77
C PHE A 238 3.24 -14.95 -4.63
N ASP A 239 3.63 -16.22 -4.59
CA ASP A 239 3.24 -17.16 -3.54
C ASP A 239 3.73 -16.69 -2.16
N ALA A 240 4.94 -16.12 -2.07
CA ALA A 240 5.47 -15.56 -0.82
C ALA A 240 4.66 -14.35 -0.35
N VAL A 241 4.34 -13.44 -1.29
CA VAL A 241 3.53 -12.25 -1.04
C VAL A 241 2.13 -12.66 -0.55
N SER A 242 1.47 -13.58 -1.25
CA SER A 242 0.14 -14.05 -0.86
C SER A 242 0.18 -14.81 0.46
N GLU A 243 1.17 -15.67 0.71
CA GLU A 243 1.31 -16.43 1.97
C GLU A 243 1.48 -15.52 3.19
N GLU A 244 2.31 -14.47 3.11
CA GLU A 244 2.43 -13.49 4.20
C GLU A 244 1.08 -12.81 4.46
N LEU A 245 0.40 -12.34 3.42
CA LEU A 245 -0.88 -11.65 3.58
C LEU A 245 -1.96 -12.53 4.21
N MET A 246 -2.10 -13.77 3.73
CA MET A 246 -3.07 -14.73 4.27
C MET A 246 -2.74 -15.11 5.72
N SER A 247 -1.45 -15.28 6.03
CA SER A 247 -1.00 -15.55 7.40
C SER A 247 -1.31 -14.38 8.33
N THR A 248 -1.09 -13.14 7.89
CA THR A 248 -1.42 -11.93 8.65
C THR A 248 -2.92 -11.85 8.97
N PHE A 249 -3.81 -12.13 8.02
CA PHE A 249 -5.26 -12.23 8.30
C PHE A 249 -5.56 -13.26 9.39
N GLN A 250 -4.98 -14.45 9.29
CA GLN A 250 -5.21 -15.54 10.25
C GLN A 250 -4.68 -15.21 11.64
N ILE A 251 -3.50 -14.60 11.73
CA ILE A 251 -2.87 -14.18 12.99
C ILE A 251 -3.72 -13.10 13.66
N HIS A 252 -4.15 -12.07 12.93
CA HIS A 252 -5.00 -11.03 13.53
C HIS A 252 -6.27 -11.65 14.13
N ARG A 253 -6.93 -12.53 13.38
CA ARG A 253 -8.12 -13.26 13.79
C ARG A 253 -7.88 -14.18 15.01
N SER A 254 -6.74 -14.86 15.11
CA SER A 254 -6.45 -15.73 16.26
C SER A 254 -5.98 -14.98 17.51
N HIS A 255 -5.68 -13.69 17.39
CA HIS A 255 -5.18 -12.84 18.47
C HIS A 255 -6.14 -11.70 18.85
N ASP A 256 -7.44 -11.85 18.54
CA ASP A 256 -8.50 -10.86 18.85
C ASP A 256 -8.16 -9.45 18.37
N SER A 257 -7.62 -9.36 17.15
CA SER A 257 -7.31 -8.12 16.46
C SER A 257 -7.81 -8.19 15.02
N ARG A 258 -7.68 -7.10 14.27
CA ARG A 258 -8.14 -7.03 12.88
C ARG A 258 -7.04 -6.49 11.99
N LEU A 259 -6.90 -7.09 10.81
CA LEU A 259 -6.14 -6.48 9.72
C LEU A 259 -7.06 -5.48 9.01
N ASP A 260 -6.72 -4.20 9.07
CA ASP A 260 -7.56 -3.11 8.54
C ASP A 260 -7.23 -2.73 7.10
N GLY A 261 -6.06 -3.14 6.58
CA GLY A 261 -5.69 -2.85 5.21
C GLY A 261 -4.42 -3.54 4.72
N VAL A 262 -4.07 -3.20 3.48
CA VAL A 262 -2.92 -3.75 2.77
C VAL A 262 -2.18 -2.62 2.04
N SER A 263 -0.84 -2.68 2.00
CA SER A 263 0.03 -1.75 1.29
C SER A 263 0.82 -2.52 0.22
N LEU A 264 0.49 -2.30 -1.05
CA LEU A 264 1.08 -3.01 -2.19
C LEU A 264 1.87 -2.07 -3.09
N GLU A 265 2.88 -2.63 -3.76
CA GLU A 265 3.55 -1.98 -4.90
C GLU A 265 3.06 -2.66 -6.19
N LEU A 266 2.29 -1.92 -6.99
CA LEU A 266 1.68 -2.45 -8.21
C LEU A 266 1.74 -1.48 -9.38
N THR A 267 1.50 -1.99 -10.59
CA THR A 267 1.31 -1.20 -11.81
C THR A 267 0.25 -1.84 -12.70
N GLY A 268 -0.56 -1.01 -13.38
CA GLY A 268 -1.51 -1.47 -14.39
C GLY A 268 -0.86 -1.94 -15.69
N GLN A 269 0.47 -1.84 -15.81
CA GLN A 269 1.21 -2.30 -16.97
C GLN A 269 1.48 -3.81 -16.90
N ASN A 270 1.53 -4.45 -18.07
CA ASN A 270 1.92 -5.86 -18.18
C ASN A 270 3.46 -6.01 -18.10
N VAL A 271 3.98 -5.88 -16.87
CA VAL A 271 5.39 -6.04 -16.50
C VAL A 271 5.68 -7.45 -15.98
N THR A 272 6.96 -7.79 -15.96
CA THR A 272 7.50 -9.10 -15.58
C THR A 272 8.44 -8.96 -14.39
N GLU A 273 8.01 -8.27 -13.33
CA GLU A 273 8.88 -7.88 -12.21
C GLU A 273 8.81 -8.89 -11.04
N CYS A 274 7.62 -9.42 -10.74
CA CYS A 274 7.38 -10.48 -9.76
C CYS A 274 7.14 -11.83 -10.46
N ILE A 275 7.68 -12.91 -9.90
CA ILE A 275 7.56 -14.29 -10.40
C ILE A 275 6.31 -14.96 -9.83
N GLY A 276 5.63 -15.78 -10.63
CA GLY A 276 4.42 -16.51 -10.21
C GLY A 276 3.12 -15.77 -10.54
N GLY A 277 2.05 -16.16 -9.85
CA GLY A 277 0.68 -15.74 -10.17
C GLY A 277 0.12 -16.43 -11.42
N SER A 278 -1.15 -16.15 -11.73
CA SER A 278 -1.91 -16.80 -12.81
C SER A 278 -1.33 -16.51 -14.20
N GLY A 279 -0.65 -15.37 -14.37
CA GLY A 279 0.06 -14.97 -15.59
C GLY A 279 1.37 -15.71 -15.85
N ARG A 280 1.84 -16.56 -14.90
CA ARG A 280 3.04 -17.40 -14.99
C ARG A 280 4.32 -16.65 -15.40
N ASN A 281 4.53 -15.46 -14.83
CA ASN A 281 5.85 -14.83 -14.86
C ASN A 281 6.87 -15.82 -14.31
N SER A 282 7.92 -16.06 -15.07
CA SER A 282 8.99 -16.99 -14.73
C SER A 282 10.30 -16.22 -14.57
N VAL A 283 11.32 -16.93 -14.09
CA VAL A 283 12.68 -16.38 -14.04
C VAL A 283 13.12 -15.83 -15.40
N SER A 284 12.83 -16.54 -16.50
CA SER A 284 13.24 -16.12 -17.84
C SER A 284 12.49 -14.90 -18.34
N SER A 285 11.23 -14.70 -17.93
CA SER A 285 10.45 -13.55 -18.37
C SER A 285 10.90 -12.25 -17.69
N LEU A 286 11.63 -12.31 -16.57
CA LEU A 286 12.12 -11.11 -15.87
C LEU A 286 12.92 -10.17 -16.78
N GLU A 287 13.57 -10.67 -17.82
CA GLU A 287 14.40 -9.88 -18.74
C GLU A 287 13.57 -9.14 -19.79
N GLU A 288 12.29 -9.48 -19.97
CA GLU A 288 11.45 -9.00 -21.06
C GLU A 288 10.90 -7.59 -20.80
N ARG A 289 10.33 -7.34 -19.61
CA ARG A 289 9.65 -6.09 -19.24
C ARG A 289 9.84 -5.76 -17.77
N TYR A 290 11.04 -5.30 -17.41
CA TYR A 290 11.40 -4.91 -16.06
C TYR A 290 11.64 -3.41 -16.03
N ASP A 291 10.59 -2.66 -15.70
CA ASP A 291 10.53 -1.22 -15.92
C ASP A 291 10.71 -0.41 -14.63
N THR A 292 10.61 -1.07 -13.47
CA THR A 292 10.86 -0.45 -12.17
C THR A 292 12.30 0.06 -12.04
N THR A 293 12.45 1.18 -11.33
CA THR A 293 13.74 1.78 -10.98
C THR A 293 14.22 1.40 -9.58
N CYS A 294 13.40 0.68 -8.81
CA CYS A 294 13.69 0.31 -7.43
C CYS A 294 13.35 -1.16 -7.17
N ASP A 295 12.15 -1.44 -6.67
CA ASP A 295 11.71 -2.77 -6.28
C ASP A 295 10.64 -3.31 -7.26
N PRO A 296 10.54 -4.65 -7.41
CA PRO A 296 9.64 -5.31 -8.35
C PRO A 296 8.17 -5.18 -7.95
N ARG A 297 7.31 -4.73 -8.87
CA ARG A 297 5.89 -4.48 -8.64
C ARG A 297 5.03 -5.65 -9.10
N LEU A 298 3.87 -5.81 -8.47
CA LEU A 298 2.82 -6.66 -9.03
C LEU A 298 2.32 -6.04 -10.34
N ASN A 299 2.16 -6.86 -11.38
CA ASN A 299 1.45 -6.43 -12.58
C ASN A 299 -0.08 -6.43 -12.35
N ALA A 300 -0.84 -6.03 -13.37
CA ALA A 300 -2.30 -5.95 -13.26
C ALA A 300 -2.93 -7.29 -12.85
N ASP A 301 -2.53 -8.40 -13.49
CA ASP A 301 -3.10 -9.71 -13.23
C ASP A 301 -2.80 -10.21 -11.81
N GLN A 302 -1.55 -10.08 -11.37
CA GLN A 302 -1.13 -10.45 -10.02
C GLN A 302 -1.86 -9.60 -8.96
N SER A 303 -2.10 -8.32 -9.25
CA SER A 303 -2.80 -7.42 -8.35
C SER A 303 -4.27 -7.82 -8.18
N LEU A 304 -4.95 -8.15 -9.28
CA LEU A 304 -6.34 -8.61 -9.26
C LEU A 304 -6.47 -9.98 -8.61
N GLU A 305 -5.56 -10.91 -8.90
CA GLU A 305 -5.48 -12.20 -8.23
C GLU A 305 -5.39 -12.04 -6.71
N LEU A 306 -4.48 -11.19 -6.23
CA LEU A 306 -4.37 -10.93 -4.79
C LEU A 306 -5.64 -10.29 -4.21
N ALA A 307 -6.32 -9.41 -4.96
CA ALA A 307 -7.59 -8.82 -4.55
C ALA A 307 -8.69 -9.88 -4.36
N PHE A 308 -8.80 -10.86 -5.28
CA PHE A 308 -9.73 -11.98 -5.12
C PHE A 308 -9.38 -12.87 -3.92
N LEU A 309 -8.09 -13.14 -3.69
CA LEU A 309 -7.64 -13.89 -2.49
C LEU A 309 -8.06 -13.18 -1.20
N MET A 310 -7.90 -11.85 -1.14
CA MET A 310 -8.33 -11.06 0.02
C MET A 310 -9.84 -11.07 0.19
N ALA A 311 -10.60 -10.95 -0.91
CA ALA A 311 -12.06 -11.00 -0.87
C ALA A 311 -12.56 -12.34 -0.28
N ASP A 312 -11.94 -13.45 -0.65
CA ASP A 312 -12.24 -14.77 -0.09
C ASP A 312 -11.97 -14.83 1.42
N GLU A 313 -10.86 -14.26 1.91
CA GLU A 313 -10.55 -14.22 3.34
C GLU A 313 -11.52 -13.33 4.12
N LEU A 314 -11.82 -12.13 3.62
CA LEU A 314 -12.78 -11.21 4.25
C LEU A 314 -14.19 -11.81 4.31
N ALA A 315 -14.59 -12.56 3.28
CA ALA A 315 -15.88 -13.25 3.26
C ALA A 315 -16.00 -14.34 4.33
N LYS A 316 -14.89 -14.93 4.81
CA LYS A 316 -14.90 -15.89 5.93
C LYS A 316 -15.21 -15.21 7.25
N ASP A 317 -14.79 -13.96 7.43
CA ASP A 317 -15.06 -13.18 8.64
C ASP A 317 -16.51 -12.70 8.70
N ALA A 318 -17.09 -12.29 7.57
CA ALA A 318 -18.48 -11.86 7.50
C ALA A 318 -19.51 -12.98 7.74
N ARG A 319 -19.09 -14.26 7.69
CA ARG A 319 -19.95 -15.44 7.90
C ARG A 319 -19.97 -15.94 9.36
N LYS A 320 -19.19 -15.32 10.25
CA LYS A 320 -19.19 -15.60 11.70
C LYS A 320 -20.04 -14.59 12.45
#